data_AF-A0A935WZ82-F1
#
_entry.id   AF-A0A935WZ82-F1
#
_cell.length_a   1.000
_cell.length_b   1.000
_cell.length_c   1.000
_cell.angle_alpha   90.00
_cell.angle_beta   90.00
_cell.angle_gamma   90.00
#
_symmetry.space_group_name_H-M   'P 1'
#
loop_
_entity.id
_entity.type
_entity.pdbx_description
1 polymer ?
#
loop_
_entity_poly.entity_id
_entity_poly.type
_entity_poly.pdbx_seq_one_letter_code
_entity_poly.pdbx_strand_id
1 'polypeptide(L)'
;MPRRTVVLFGLSANPPTGMGGHAGIVQWAIDRASFSELGGRPADEIWILPVFVHAFENKRDMPSFDHRLEMSRLNFLSLPRAQGRVQVLATEREIAQRQPGAHPDGGTAKSLASARIGTIDVVRYLIARHPDIDFALLLGADTFEDLQQGRWKESEALRALVKAIRVPRRTPARDSPTPLRTAFSRLPPAPVAAPLPVPAEAPRLSGPGPDPGPDPGPALTDISSTAVRGSTDLAFLQTALRPPVLEYIKQHHLYRFGEQTKKSRPKPPPTT
;
A
#
# COMPACT_ATOMS: atom_id res chain seq x y z
N MET A 1 0.47 -25.10 -18.17
CA MET A 1 -0.11 -23.75 -18.35
C MET A 1 0.72 -22.77 -17.55
N PRO A 2 0.90 -21.52 -18.00
CA PRO A 2 1.62 -20.52 -17.21
C PRO A 2 0.91 -20.30 -15.86
N ARG A 3 1.68 -20.18 -14.78
CA ARG A 3 1.14 -19.83 -13.46
C ARG A 3 0.48 -18.45 -13.51
N ARG A 4 -0.59 -18.30 -12.73
CA ARG A 4 -1.30 -17.03 -12.55
C ARG A 4 -0.39 -16.07 -11.79
N THR A 5 -0.37 -14.82 -12.19
CA THR A 5 0.45 -13.77 -11.57
C THR A 5 -0.42 -12.81 -10.77
N VAL A 6 -0.08 -12.64 -9.50
CA VAL A 6 -0.81 -11.74 -8.59
C VAL A 6 0.12 -10.68 -8.03
N VAL A 7 -0.29 -9.43 -8.15
CA VAL A 7 0.42 -8.29 -7.61
C VAL A 7 -0.18 -7.88 -6.27
N LEU A 8 0.65 -7.84 -5.22
CA LEU A 8 0.28 -7.51 -3.85
C LEU A 8 0.52 -6.01 -3.58
N PHE A 9 -0.52 -5.30 -3.15
CA PHE A 9 -0.44 -3.89 -2.78
C PHE A 9 -0.80 -3.70 -1.30
N GLY A 10 0.23 -3.62 -0.46
CA GLY A 10 0.10 -3.37 0.98
C GLY A 10 -0.05 -1.89 1.31
N LEU A 11 -0.95 -1.55 2.24
CA LEU A 11 -1.19 -0.16 2.64
C LEU A 11 -1.82 -0.04 4.04
N SER A 12 -1.66 1.10 4.70
CA SER A 12 -2.34 1.37 5.99
C SER A 12 -3.84 1.64 5.84
N ALA A 13 -4.28 2.10 4.67
CA ALA A 13 -5.67 2.44 4.35
C ALA A 13 -6.33 3.39 5.38
N ASN A 14 -5.61 4.45 5.79
CA ASN A 14 -6.04 5.34 6.88
C ASN A 14 -6.23 6.82 6.47
N PRO A 15 -7.18 7.18 5.59
CA PRO A 15 -7.98 6.31 4.71
C PRO A 15 -7.22 5.95 3.41
N PRO A 16 -7.71 5.01 2.60
CA PRO A 16 -7.24 4.87 1.22
C PRO A 16 -7.57 6.15 0.43
N THR A 17 -6.67 6.57 -0.46
CA THR A 17 -6.83 7.82 -1.24
C THR A 17 -7.28 7.54 -2.67
N GLY A 18 -7.83 8.57 -3.32
CA GLY A 18 -8.39 8.53 -4.67
C GLY A 18 -7.36 8.46 -5.79
N MET A 19 -7.76 8.89 -6.99
CA MET A 19 -6.96 8.73 -8.22
C MET A 19 -5.62 9.45 -8.18
N GLY A 20 -5.49 10.54 -7.40
CA GLY A 20 -4.22 11.21 -7.15
C GLY A 20 -3.27 10.48 -6.19
N GLY A 21 -3.65 9.30 -5.68
CA GLY A 21 -2.87 8.51 -4.74
C GLY A 21 -3.09 7.01 -4.92
N HIS A 22 -3.54 6.30 -3.87
CA HIS A 22 -3.59 4.83 -3.85
C HIS A 22 -4.44 4.23 -4.98
N ALA A 23 -5.63 4.77 -5.26
CA ALA A 23 -6.46 4.28 -6.36
C ALA A 23 -5.80 4.50 -7.74
N GLY A 24 -5.03 5.58 -7.91
CA GLY A 24 -4.26 5.83 -9.13
C GLY A 24 -3.17 4.78 -9.36
N ILE A 25 -2.47 4.37 -8.30
CA ILE A 25 -1.46 3.30 -8.36
C ILE A 25 -2.10 1.97 -8.79
N VAL A 26 -3.22 1.61 -8.17
CA VAL A 26 -3.92 0.36 -8.49
C VAL A 26 -4.49 0.40 -9.90
N GLN A 27 -5.09 1.51 -10.33
CA GLN A 27 -5.60 1.66 -11.70
C GLN A 27 -4.47 1.54 -12.74
N TRP A 28 -3.32 2.17 -12.50
CA TRP A 28 -2.16 2.02 -13.38
C TRP A 28 -1.74 0.55 -13.49
N ALA A 29 -1.72 -0.20 -12.38
CA ALA A 29 -1.39 -1.61 -12.42
C ALA A 29 -2.44 -2.47 -13.15
N ILE A 30 -3.74 -2.11 -13.05
CA ILE A 30 -4.82 -2.77 -13.82
C ILE A 30 -4.63 -2.55 -15.32
N ASP A 31 -4.31 -1.32 -15.71
CA ASP A 31 -4.27 -0.87 -17.09
C ASP A 31 -2.99 -1.28 -17.83
N ARG A 32 -1.95 -1.66 -17.07
CA ARG A 32 -0.63 -1.97 -17.59
C ARG A 32 -0.62 -3.30 -18.33
N ALA A 33 -0.21 -3.24 -19.60
CA ALA A 33 -0.14 -4.40 -20.47
C ALA A 33 1.00 -5.36 -20.12
N SER A 34 2.09 -4.89 -19.49
CA SER A 34 3.22 -5.73 -19.14
C SER A 34 4.07 -5.19 -17.99
N PHE A 35 4.61 -6.11 -17.20
CA PHE A 35 5.66 -5.85 -16.22
C PHE A 35 6.89 -6.67 -16.57
N SER A 36 8.08 -6.06 -16.53
CA SER A 36 9.34 -6.80 -16.76
C SER A 36 9.57 -7.84 -15.66
N GLU A 37 9.18 -7.53 -14.43
CA GLU A 37 9.23 -8.43 -13.28
C GLU A 37 8.34 -9.66 -13.45
N LEU A 38 7.33 -9.59 -14.31
CA LEU A 38 6.40 -10.68 -14.63
C LEU A 38 6.70 -11.34 -15.99
N GLY A 39 7.90 -11.12 -16.53
CA GLY A 39 8.33 -11.69 -17.81
C GLY A 39 7.63 -11.07 -19.02
N GLY A 40 7.31 -9.76 -18.96
CA GLY A 40 6.67 -9.05 -20.05
C GLY A 40 5.16 -9.28 -20.16
N ARG A 41 4.51 -9.75 -19.08
CA ARG A 41 3.07 -10.04 -19.02
C ARG A 41 2.34 -9.07 -18.08
N PRO A 42 1.03 -8.83 -18.27
CA PRO A 42 0.25 -8.08 -17.30
C PRO A 42 0.10 -8.93 -16.02
N ALA A 43 -0.21 -8.28 -14.90
CA ALA A 43 -0.72 -9.00 -13.73
C ALA A 43 -2.08 -9.62 -14.07
N ASP A 44 -2.37 -10.83 -13.60
CA ASP A 44 -3.71 -11.44 -13.75
C ASP A 44 -4.68 -10.86 -12.71
N GLU A 45 -4.20 -10.64 -11.49
CA GLU A 45 -4.96 -10.00 -10.41
C GLU A 45 -4.10 -9.07 -9.56
N ILE A 46 -4.75 -8.17 -8.83
CA ILE A 46 -4.14 -7.27 -7.84
C ILE A 46 -4.84 -7.46 -6.51
N TRP A 47 -4.09 -7.83 -5.47
CA TRP A 47 -4.63 -8.03 -4.12
C TRP A 47 -4.21 -6.88 -3.22
N ILE A 48 -5.20 -6.17 -2.71
CA ILE A 48 -5.05 -5.07 -1.76
C ILE A 48 -5.01 -5.66 -0.36
N LEU A 49 -3.97 -5.32 0.40
CA LEU A 49 -3.70 -5.87 1.73
C LEU A 49 -3.64 -4.73 2.77
N PRO A 50 -4.78 -4.30 3.34
CA PRO A 50 -4.78 -3.36 4.45
C PRO A 50 -4.06 -3.95 5.67
N VAL A 51 -3.17 -3.16 6.27
CA VAL A 51 -2.42 -3.58 7.46
C VAL A 51 -3.37 -3.80 8.65
N PHE A 52 -3.25 -4.92 9.36
CA PHE A 52 -4.15 -5.27 10.47
C PHE A 52 -3.82 -4.45 11.73
N VAL A 53 -2.72 -4.78 12.40
CA VAL A 53 -2.20 -4.01 13.54
C VAL A 53 -1.10 -3.10 13.01
N HIS A 54 -1.38 -1.81 12.92
CA HIS A 54 -0.34 -0.87 12.53
C HIS A 54 0.69 -0.80 13.65
N ALA A 55 1.99 -0.80 13.32
CA ALA A 55 3.09 -0.61 14.28
C ALA A 55 3.02 0.69 15.11
N PHE A 56 1.99 1.52 14.89
CA PHE A 56 1.70 2.76 15.60
C PHE A 56 0.25 2.78 16.14
N GLU A 57 -0.27 1.67 16.66
CA GLU A 57 -1.60 1.59 17.32
C GLU A 57 -1.82 2.66 18.41
N ASN A 58 -0.75 3.23 18.94
CA ASN A 58 -0.80 4.37 19.88
C ASN A 58 -1.24 5.71 19.23
N LYS A 59 -1.40 5.77 17.90
CA LYS A 59 -1.96 6.95 17.21
C LYS A 59 -3.47 6.97 17.41
N ARG A 60 -3.92 7.82 18.34
CA ARG A 60 -5.32 8.04 18.77
C ARG A 60 -6.35 8.34 17.65
N ASP A 61 -5.91 8.48 16.39
CA ASP A 61 -6.71 8.93 15.24
C ASP A 61 -6.86 7.87 14.13
N MET A 62 -6.66 6.58 14.41
CA MET A 62 -6.85 5.52 13.42
C MET A 62 -8.21 4.83 13.62
N PRO A 63 -9.10 4.79 12.59
CA PRO A 63 -10.30 3.96 12.62
C PRO A 63 -9.96 2.49 12.80
N SER A 64 -10.95 1.71 13.27
CA SER A 64 -10.83 0.26 13.39
C SER A 64 -10.37 -0.38 12.06
N PHE A 65 -9.77 -1.56 12.15
CA PHE A 65 -9.40 -2.32 10.97
C PHE A 65 -10.59 -2.53 10.02
N ASP A 66 -11.78 -2.81 10.55
CA ASP A 66 -12.98 -3.03 9.75
C ASP A 66 -13.37 -1.79 8.93
N HIS A 67 -13.30 -0.59 9.51
CA HIS A 67 -13.54 0.64 8.75
C HIS A 67 -12.50 0.83 7.64
N ARG A 68 -11.22 0.56 7.91
CA ARG A 68 -10.15 0.69 6.90
C ARG A 68 -10.27 -0.36 5.79
N LEU A 69 -10.67 -1.58 6.14
CA LEU A 69 -10.94 -2.66 5.20
C LEU A 69 -12.14 -2.30 4.31
N GLU A 70 -13.21 -1.79 4.90
CA GLU A 70 -14.42 -1.41 4.16
C GLU A 70 -14.19 -0.21 3.25
N MET A 71 -13.52 0.84 3.74
CA MET A 71 -13.10 1.95 2.88
C MET A 71 -12.19 1.47 1.74
N SER A 72 -11.36 0.45 1.96
CA SER A 72 -10.54 -0.15 0.89
C SER A 72 -11.40 -0.86 -0.15
N ARG A 73 -12.41 -1.64 0.26
CA ARG A 73 -13.37 -2.26 -0.68
C ARG A 73 -14.06 -1.21 -1.55
N LEU A 74 -14.60 -0.17 -0.92
CA LEU A 74 -15.24 0.95 -1.61
C LEU A 74 -14.29 1.65 -2.59
N ASN A 75 -13.02 1.84 -2.20
CA ASN A 75 -12.03 2.55 -3.01
C ASN A 75 -11.54 1.75 -4.22
N PHE A 76 -11.32 0.44 -4.07
CA PHE A 76 -10.61 -0.36 -5.07
C PHE A 76 -11.50 -1.27 -5.91
N LEU A 77 -12.58 -1.84 -5.35
CA LEU A 77 -13.43 -2.79 -6.09
C LEU A 77 -14.31 -2.10 -7.14
N SER A 78 -14.56 -0.80 -6.98
CA SER A 78 -15.32 0.01 -7.94
C SER A 78 -14.44 0.77 -8.93
N LEU A 79 -13.17 0.40 -9.06
CA LEU A 79 -12.28 0.96 -10.09
C LEU A 79 -12.63 0.42 -11.48
N PRO A 80 -12.45 1.20 -12.54
CA PRO A 80 -12.55 0.72 -13.92
C PRO A 80 -11.75 -0.58 -14.13
N ARG A 81 -12.42 -1.60 -14.71
CA ARG A 81 -11.84 -2.94 -14.98
C ARG A 81 -11.37 -3.70 -13.73
N ALA A 82 -11.82 -3.34 -12.53
CA ALA A 82 -11.46 -4.06 -11.31
C ALA A 82 -12.22 -5.37 -11.11
N GLN A 83 -13.39 -5.54 -11.74
CA GLN A 83 -14.21 -6.75 -11.57
C GLN A 83 -13.43 -8.00 -12.01
N GLY A 84 -13.30 -8.97 -11.10
CA GLY A 84 -12.52 -10.20 -11.31
C GLY A 84 -11.00 -9.99 -11.36
N ARG A 85 -10.52 -8.74 -11.20
CA ARG A 85 -9.11 -8.35 -11.30
C ARG A 85 -8.54 -7.84 -9.99
N VAL A 86 -9.38 -7.30 -9.11
CA VAL A 86 -8.96 -6.72 -7.83
C VAL A 86 -9.65 -7.44 -6.68
N GLN A 87 -8.88 -7.80 -5.66
CA GLN A 87 -9.38 -8.32 -4.39
C GLN A 87 -8.92 -7.44 -3.24
N VAL A 88 -9.73 -7.33 -2.19
CA VAL A 88 -9.34 -6.67 -0.93
C VAL A 88 -9.42 -7.72 0.17
N LEU A 89 -8.27 -8.10 0.74
CA LEU A 89 -8.15 -9.24 1.63
C LEU A 89 -7.82 -8.81 3.06
N ALA A 90 -8.30 -9.58 4.02
CA ALA A 90 -7.99 -9.40 5.44
C ALA A 90 -6.81 -10.30 5.90
N THR A 91 -5.88 -10.61 4.99
CA THR A 91 -4.85 -11.63 5.18
C THR A 91 -4.02 -11.44 6.45
N GLU A 92 -3.60 -10.21 6.76
CA GLU A 92 -2.86 -9.95 8.01
C GLU A 92 -3.68 -10.25 9.26
N ARG A 93 -5.00 -10.00 9.24
CA ARG A 93 -5.91 -10.38 10.34
C ARG A 93 -6.02 -11.89 10.48
N GLU A 94 -6.15 -12.61 9.37
CA GLU A 94 -6.20 -14.08 9.37
C GLU A 94 -4.92 -14.68 9.97
N ILE A 95 -3.75 -14.13 9.62
CA ILE A 95 -2.47 -14.56 10.18
C ILE A 95 -2.42 -14.27 11.68
N ALA A 96 -2.83 -13.07 12.11
CA ALA A 96 -2.84 -12.69 13.52
C ALA A 96 -3.73 -13.63 14.36
N GLN A 97 -4.91 -13.97 13.85
CA GLN A 97 -5.87 -14.85 14.52
C GLN A 97 -5.39 -16.31 14.62
N ARG A 98 -4.42 -16.73 13.80
CA ARG A 98 -3.86 -18.07 13.82
C ARG A 98 -2.66 -18.22 14.76
N GLN A 99 -2.13 -17.13 15.31
CA GLN A 99 -0.97 -17.23 16.19
C GLN A 99 -1.35 -17.86 17.55
N PRO A 100 -0.47 -18.70 18.14
CA PRO A 100 -0.70 -19.28 19.46
C PRO A 100 -0.95 -18.18 20.49
N GLY A 101 -2.10 -18.24 21.19
CA GLY A 101 -2.51 -17.21 22.15
C GLY A 101 -3.47 -16.14 21.61
N ALA A 102 -3.89 -16.23 20.34
CA ALA A 102 -5.03 -15.48 19.83
C ALA A 102 -6.33 -16.05 20.44
N HIS A 103 -7.04 -15.26 21.26
CA HIS A 103 -8.34 -15.67 21.79
C HIS A 103 -9.39 -15.67 20.65
N PRO A 104 -10.30 -16.67 20.56
CA PRO A 104 -11.32 -16.76 19.51
C PRO A 104 -12.28 -15.54 19.48
N ASP A 105 -12.47 -14.87 20.62
CA ASP A 105 -13.25 -13.63 20.73
C ASP A 105 -12.45 -12.34 20.47
N GLY A 106 -11.26 -12.47 19.87
CA GLY A 106 -10.30 -11.39 19.80
C GLY A 106 -9.63 -11.22 21.16
N GLY A 107 -8.44 -11.81 21.33
CA GLY A 107 -7.60 -11.51 22.47
C GLY A 107 -7.48 -9.99 22.63
N THR A 108 -7.36 -9.49 23.87
CA THR A 108 -7.19 -8.04 24.11
C THR A 108 -6.21 -7.49 23.09
N ALA A 109 -6.45 -6.30 22.50
CA ALA A 109 -5.60 -5.73 21.45
C ALA A 109 -4.08 -5.84 21.74
N LYS A 110 -3.72 -5.84 23.03
CA LYS A 110 -2.38 -6.11 23.57
C LYS A 110 -1.74 -7.46 23.18
N SER A 111 -2.50 -8.54 22.98
CA SER A 111 -1.98 -9.89 22.62
C SER A 111 -1.91 -10.11 21.10
N LEU A 112 -2.71 -9.41 20.31
CA LEU A 112 -2.60 -9.39 18.84
C LEU A 112 -1.50 -8.41 18.38
N ALA A 113 -1.24 -7.35 19.14
CA ALA A 113 -0.18 -6.38 18.86
C ALA A 113 1.24 -6.88 19.12
N SER A 114 1.44 -7.96 19.90
CA SER A 114 2.76 -8.56 20.12
C SER A 114 3.25 -9.36 18.90
N ALA A 115 2.35 -9.78 18.02
CA ALA A 115 2.69 -10.42 16.76
C ALA A 115 3.17 -9.37 15.75
N ARG A 116 4.47 -9.12 15.66
CA ARG A 116 5.05 -8.32 14.57
C ARG A 116 4.95 -9.10 13.25
N ILE A 117 3.77 -9.04 12.62
CA ILE A 117 3.51 -9.56 11.28
C ILE A 117 4.21 -8.62 10.29
N GLY A 118 5.21 -9.13 9.59
CA GLY A 118 5.86 -8.44 8.48
C GLY A 118 5.32 -8.92 7.14
N THR A 119 5.65 -8.19 6.07
CA THR A 119 5.27 -8.58 4.71
C THR A 119 5.76 -9.98 4.33
N ILE A 120 6.91 -10.42 4.87
CA ILE A 120 7.42 -11.79 4.71
C ILE A 120 6.44 -12.86 5.20
N ASP A 121 5.76 -12.64 6.33
CA ASP A 121 4.81 -13.59 6.90
C ASP A 121 3.56 -13.70 6.01
N VAL A 122 3.12 -12.55 5.48
CA VAL A 122 2.01 -12.47 4.52
C VAL A 122 2.33 -13.22 3.24
N VAL A 123 3.50 -12.97 2.65
CA VAL A 123 3.94 -13.64 1.42
C VAL A 123 4.06 -15.16 1.62
N ARG A 124 4.67 -15.61 2.72
CA ARG A 124 4.77 -17.04 3.04
C ARG A 124 3.38 -17.68 3.20
N TYR A 125 2.46 -17.02 3.90
CA TYR A 125 1.08 -17.49 4.07
C TYR A 125 0.35 -17.61 2.73
N LEU A 126 0.47 -16.61 1.85
CA LEU A 126 -0.18 -16.62 0.54
C LEU A 126 0.41 -17.69 -0.39
N ILE A 127 1.73 -17.86 -0.43
CA ILE A 127 2.39 -18.92 -1.22
C ILE A 127 1.94 -20.30 -0.75
N ALA A 128 1.87 -20.53 0.57
CA ALA A 128 1.42 -21.80 1.12
C ALA A 128 -0.04 -22.10 0.77
N ARG A 129 -0.89 -21.07 0.67
CA ARG A 129 -2.32 -21.20 0.37
C ARG A 129 -2.63 -21.25 -1.13
N HIS A 130 -1.74 -20.72 -1.96
CA HIS A 130 -1.89 -20.60 -3.41
C HIS A 130 -0.58 -21.01 -4.12
N PRO A 131 -0.22 -22.31 -4.11
CA PRO A 131 1.04 -22.81 -4.67
C PRO A 131 1.12 -22.73 -6.21
N ASP A 132 0.01 -22.40 -6.86
CA ASP A 132 -0.14 -22.22 -8.29
C ASP A 132 -0.04 -20.75 -8.75
N ILE A 133 0.14 -19.82 -7.80
CA ILE A 133 0.24 -18.37 -8.05
C ILE A 133 1.68 -17.89 -7.86
N ASP A 134 2.15 -17.09 -8.82
CA ASP A 134 3.37 -16.31 -8.70
C ASP A 134 3.04 -14.91 -8.17
N PHE A 135 3.61 -14.54 -7.02
CA PHE A 135 3.37 -13.26 -6.37
C PHE A 135 4.47 -12.23 -6.66
N ALA A 136 4.09 -10.96 -6.79
CA ALA A 136 4.99 -9.82 -6.81
C ALA A 136 4.48 -8.68 -5.92
N LEU A 137 5.37 -7.89 -5.34
CA LEU A 137 5.02 -6.72 -4.54
C LEU A 137 4.91 -5.47 -5.42
N LEU A 138 3.88 -4.65 -5.22
CA LEU A 138 3.76 -3.33 -5.83
C LEU A 138 4.10 -2.24 -4.81
N LEU A 139 5.22 -1.54 -5.02
CA LEU A 139 5.79 -0.64 -4.03
C LEU A 139 5.99 0.76 -4.60
N GLY A 140 5.64 1.78 -3.82
CA GLY A 140 6.09 3.15 -4.08
C GLY A 140 7.62 3.25 -3.98
N ALA A 141 8.20 4.32 -4.52
CA ALA A 141 9.66 4.49 -4.53
C ALA A 141 10.28 4.37 -3.13
N ASP A 142 9.70 5.02 -2.12
CA ASP A 142 10.28 5.04 -0.76
C ASP A 142 10.25 3.65 -0.11
N THR A 143 9.13 2.93 -0.23
CA THR A 143 9.00 1.57 0.32
C THR A 143 9.85 0.55 -0.43
N PHE A 144 10.07 0.75 -1.73
CA PHE A 144 11.01 -0.05 -2.51
C PHE A 144 12.45 0.13 -2.01
N GLU A 145 12.90 1.37 -1.80
CA GLU A 145 14.25 1.62 -1.26
C GLU A 145 14.43 1.04 0.15
N ASP A 146 13.41 1.15 1.00
CA ASP A 146 13.42 0.54 2.34
C ASP A 146 13.61 -0.98 2.30
N LEU A 147 12.97 -1.66 1.34
CA LEU A 147 13.14 -3.09 1.10
C LEU A 147 14.56 -3.42 0.59
N GLN A 148 15.11 -2.62 -0.33
CA GLN A 148 16.47 -2.82 -0.85
C GLN A 148 17.51 -2.66 0.26
N GLN A 149 17.33 -1.69 1.15
CA GLN A 149 18.24 -1.40 2.26
C GLN A 149 18.11 -2.36 3.45
N GLY A 150 17.27 -3.39 3.36
CA GLY A 150 17.15 -4.40 4.42
C GLY A 150 16.37 -3.93 5.64
N ARG A 151 15.56 -2.86 5.53
CA ARG A 151 14.85 -2.28 6.69
C ARG A 151 13.58 -3.06 7.07
N TRP A 152 13.20 -4.07 6.29
CA TRP A 152 12.01 -4.88 6.56
C TRP A 152 12.40 -6.19 7.26
N LYS A 153 11.45 -6.77 7.99
CA LYS A 153 11.62 -8.10 8.60
C LYS A 153 12.03 -9.11 7.51
N GLU A 154 13.18 -9.73 7.69
CA GLU A 154 13.73 -10.74 6.78
C GLU A 154 13.78 -10.28 5.30
N SER A 155 14.18 -9.03 5.04
CA SER A 155 14.22 -8.45 3.68
C SER A 155 14.91 -9.33 2.64
N GLU A 156 16.01 -10.00 2.98
CA GLU A 156 16.72 -10.88 2.04
C GLU A 156 15.87 -12.09 1.64
N ALA A 157 15.25 -12.77 2.61
CA ALA A 157 14.33 -13.87 2.34
C ALA A 157 13.11 -13.39 1.53
N LEU A 158 12.59 -12.20 1.83
CA LEU A 158 11.47 -11.62 1.09
C LEU A 158 11.82 -11.38 -0.38
N ARG A 159 13.00 -10.80 -0.67
CA ARG A 159 13.47 -10.57 -2.04
C ARG A 159 13.79 -11.87 -2.79
N ALA A 160 14.16 -12.92 -2.08
CA ALA A 160 14.35 -14.25 -2.68
C ALA A 160 13.02 -14.93 -3.04
N LEU A 161 11.94 -14.67 -2.27
CA LEU A 161 10.63 -15.28 -2.50
C LEU A 161 9.81 -14.59 -3.60
N VAL A 162 9.85 -13.25 -3.68
CA VAL A 162 8.99 -12.49 -4.59
C VAL A 162 9.74 -11.36 -5.28
N LYS A 163 9.30 -11.02 -6.48
CA LYS A 163 9.76 -9.82 -7.19
C LYS A 163 9.09 -8.57 -6.62
N ALA A 164 9.74 -7.42 -6.78
CA ALA A 164 9.19 -6.13 -6.38
C ALA A 164 9.11 -5.20 -7.60
N ILE A 165 7.90 -4.79 -7.94
CA ILE A 165 7.57 -3.80 -8.96
C ILE A 165 7.60 -2.43 -8.29
N ARG A 166 8.49 -1.57 -8.78
CA ARG A 166 8.59 -0.18 -8.32
C ARG A 166 7.65 0.70 -9.12
N VAL A 167 6.72 1.37 -8.46
CA VAL A 167 5.84 2.36 -9.08
C VAL A 167 6.68 3.58 -9.49
N PRO A 168 6.76 3.91 -10.79
CA PRO A 168 7.43 5.13 -11.23
C PRO A 168 6.65 6.35 -10.76
N ARG A 169 7.35 7.41 -10.31
CA ARG A 169 6.73 8.72 -10.12
C ARG A 169 6.91 9.52 -11.39
N ARG A 170 5.81 10.09 -11.89
CA ARG A 170 5.87 11.09 -12.96
C ARG A 170 6.63 12.30 -12.43
N THR A 171 7.85 12.51 -12.90
CA THR A 171 8.55 13.77 -12.68
C THR A 171 7.92 14.78 -13.63
N PRO A 172 7.42 15.94 -13.19
CA PRO A 172 7.01 16.99 -14.12
C PRO A 172 8.18 17.28 -15.07
N ALA A 173 7.88 17.48 -16.35
CA ALA A 173 8.90 17.93 -17.31
C ALA A 173 9.59 19.18 -16.74
N ARG A 174 10.92 19.25 -16.86
CA ARG A 174 11.76 20.36 -16.36
C ARG A 174 11.49 21.65 -17.16
N ASP A 175 10.33 22.26 -17.02
CA ASP A 175 10.02 23.59 -17.57
C ASP A 175 9.35 24.48 -16.50
N SER A 176 9.87 24.48 -15.27
CA SER A 176 9.47 25.45 -14.24
C SER A 176 10.66 25.75 -13.31
N PRO A 177 10.94 27.04 -13.02
CA PRO A 177 12.09 27.43 -12.20
C PRO A 177 11.90 26.97 -10.75
N THR A 178 12.90 26.24 -10.27
CA THR A 178 13.03 25.65 -8.93
C THR A 178 12.85 26.69 -7.81
N PRO A 179 11.99 26.47 -6.80
CA PRO A 179 12.18 27.09 -5.50
C PRO A 179 13.23 26.29 -4.70
N LEU A 180 14.20 27.03 -4.15
CA LEU A 180 15.34 26.55 -3.40
C LEU A 180 14.93 25.60 -2.26
N ARG A 181 15.41 24.36 -2.33
CA ARG A 181 15.29 23.38 -1.24
C ARG A 181 16.31 23.73 -0.16
N THR A 182 15.83 24.05 1.04
CA THR A 182 16.66 24.23 2.23
C THR A 182 17.36 22.91 2.56
N ALA A 183 18.69 22.97 2.65
CA ALA A 183 19.54 21.81 2.87
C ALA A 183 19.45 21.32 4.32
N PHE A 184 19.07 20.06 4.53
CA PHE A 184 19.48 19.34 5.74
C PHE A 184 20.85 18.72 5.48
N SER A 185 21.82 19.18 6.26
CA SER A 185 23.24 18.83 6.18
C SER A 185 23.45 17.31 6.30
N ARG A 186 24.16 16.72 5.34
CA ARG A 186 24.63 15.32 5.36
C ARG A 186 26.07 15.31 5.87
N LEU A 187 26.35 14.47 6.88
CA LEU A 187 27.72 14.00 7.12
C LEU A 187 28.08 12.94 6.04
N PRO A 188 29.31 12.94 5.52
CA PRO A 188 29.72 12.00 4.47
C PRO A 188 29.99 10.60 5.05
N PRO A 189 29.63 9.51 4.34
CA PRO A 189 30.14 8.18 4.67
C PRO A 189 31.55 7.97 4.12
N ALA A 190 32.34 7.18 4.86
CA ALA A 190 33.68 6.73 4.50
C ALA A 190 33.66 5.74 3.29
N PRO A 191 34.78 5.61 2.55
CA PRO A 191 34.81 4.83 1.31
C PRO A 191 34.81 3.32 1.58
N VAL A 192 33.99 2.57 0.83
CA VAL A 192 34.01 1.11 0.82
C VAL A 192 34.45 0.63 -0.57
N ALA A 193 35.30 -0.40 -0.54
CA ALA A 193 36.06 -0.96 -1.67
C ALA A 193 35.20 -1.60 -2.78
N ALA A 194 35.84 -1.74 -3.95
CA ALA A 194 35.26 -2.19 -5.22
C ALA A 194 34.66 -3.62 -5.18
N PRO A 195 33.60 -3.90 -5.99
CA PRO A 195 33.00 -5.22 -6.08
C PRO A 195 33.77 -6.18 -7.02
N LEU A 196 33.78 -7.46 -6.64
CA LEU A 196 34.28 -8.60 -7.42
C LEU A 196 33.25 -9.06 -8.50
N PRO A 197 33.69 -9.75 -9.57
CA PRO A 197 32.85 -10.09 -10.72
C PRO A 197 31.91 -11.27 -10.46
N VAL A 198 30.72 -11.20 -11.05
CA VAL A 198 29.65 -12.22 -11.03
C VAL A 198 29.76 -13.11 -12.28
N PRO A 199 29.64 -14.45 -12.19
CA PRO A 199 29.68 -15.33 -13.35
C PRO A 199 28.37 -15.36 -14.15
N ALA A 200 28.50 -15.75 -15.42
CA ALA A 200 27.56 -15.52 -16.52
C ALA A 200 26.42 -16.54 -16.69
N GLU A 201 25.35 -16.01 -17.31
CA GLU A 201 24.33 -16.59 -18.20
C GLU A 201 23.34 -17.67 -17.70
N ALA A 202 22.07 -17.26 -17.70
CA ALA A 202 20.89 -18.10 -17.88
C ALA A 202 20.24 -17.75 -19.25
N PRO A 203 19.45 -18.67 -19.86
CA PRO A 203 19.21 -18.67 -21.30
C PRO A 203 18.29 -17.55 -21.80
N ARG A 204 18.66 -16.99 -22.94
CA ARG A 204 17.95 -15.90 -23.65
C ARG A 204 16.72 -16.46 -24.35
N LEU A 205 15.54 -15.95 -24.01
CA LEU A 205 14.32 -16.10 -24.81
C LEU A 205 14.13 -14.85 -25.67
N SER A 206 13.97 -15.13 -26.97
CA SER A 206 13.51 -14.35 -28.13
C SER A 206 13.05 -12.90 -27.93
N GLY A 207 13.80 -11.98 -28.60
CA GLY A 207 13.36 -10.77 -29.31
C GLY A 207 12.39 -9.79 -28.64
N PRO A 208 12.79 -8.53 -28.35
CA PRO A 208 11.86 -7.52 -27.88
C PRO A 208 10.92 -7.10 -29.02
N GLY A 209 9.62 -7.14 -28.76
CA GLY A 209 8.64 -6.37 -29.55
C GLY A 209 8.94 -4.86 -29.48
N PRO A 210 8.24 -4.04 -30.29
CA PRO A 210 8.48 -2.59 -30.31
C PRO A 210 8.40 -2.02 -28.90
N ASP A 211 9.46 -1.31 -28.50
CA ASP A 211 9.61 -0.70 -27.17
C ASP A 211 8.44 0.26 -26.95
N PRO A 212 7.47 -0.08 -26.07
CA PRO A 212 6.46 0.89 -25.68
C PRO A 212 7.23 1.96 -24.93
N GLY A 213 7.34 3.16 -25.51
CA GLY A 213 8.11 4.27 -24.96
C GLY A 213 7.90 4.49 -23.45
N PRO A 214 8.77 5.27 -22.78
CA PRO A 214 8.91 5.27 -21.33
C PRO A 214 7.56 5.33 -20.61
N ASP A 215 7.26 4.29 -19.83
CA ASP A 215 6.02 4.18 -19.06
C ASP A 215 5.86 5.41 -18.16
N PRO A 216 4.84 6.26 -18.40
CA PRO A 216 4.70 7.53 -17.70
C PRO A 216 4.32 7.35 -16.22
N GLY A 217 3.98 6.13 -15.79
CA GLY A 217 3.52 5.85 -14.44
C GLY A 217 2.12 6.39 -14.14
N PRO A 218 1.61 6.15 -12.91
CA PRO A 218 0.37 6.76 -12.47
C PRO A 218 0.50 8.29 -12.36
N ALA A 219 -0.57 9.00 -12.68
CA ALA A 219 -0.70 10.44 -12.49
C ALA A 219 -0.95 10.78 -11.00
N LEU A 220 0.07 10.58 -10.17
CA LEU A 220 0.03 10.85 -8.74
C LEU A 220 0.14 12.35 -8.46
N THR A 221 -0.45 12.75 -7.34
CA THR A 221 -0.42 14.11 -6.78
C THR A 221 0.18 14.04 -5.37
N ASP A 222 0.34 15.19 -4.71
CA ASP A 222 0.78 15.25 -3.30
C ASP A 222 -0.30 14.83 -2.28
N ILE A 223 -1.41 14.23 -2.74
CA ILE A 223 -2.46 13.69 -1.87
C ILE A 223 -1.89 12.56 -1.01
N SER A 224 -1.93 12.78 0.31
CA SER A 224 -1.56 11.79 1.31
C SER A 224 -2.72 11.52 2.27
N SER A 225 -2.79 10.29 2.81
CA SER A 225 -3.77 9.98 3.86
C SER A 225 -3.60 10.88 5.09
N THR A 226 -2.38 11.36 5.38
CA THR A 226 -2.14 12.32 6.46
C THR A 226 -2.82 13.66 6.20
N ALA A 227 -2.74 14.19 4.98
CA ALA A 227 -3.45 15.42 4.60
C ALA A 227 -4.97 15.23 4.69
N VAL A 228 -5.50 14.09 4.25
CA VAL A 228 -6.93 13.76 4.35
C VAL A 228 -7.41 13.74 5.80
N ARG A 229 -6.69 13.07 6.71
CA ARG A 229 -7.06 13.02 8.13
C ARG A 229 -7.07 14.41 8.78
N GLY A 230 -6.21 15.31 8.32
CA GLY A 230 -6.09 16.66 8.86
C GLY A 230 -7.11 17.67 8.32
N SER A 231 -7.80 17.36 7.22
CA SER A 231 -8.63 18.32 6.51
C SER A 231 -10.11 18.24 6.87
N THR A 232 -10.76 19.40 6.89
CA THR A 232 -12.23 19.56 6.88
C THR A 232 -12.73 20.24 5.61
N ASP A 233 -11.83 20.59 4.69
CA ASP A 233 -12.17 21.22 3.42
C ASP A 233 -12.81 20.19 2.49
N LEU A 234 -14.11 20.35 2.25
CA LEU A 234 -14.88 19.43 1.43
C LEU A 234 -14.39 19.39 -0.03
N ALA A 235 -13.95 20.52 -0.60
CA ALA A 235 -13.48 20.57 -1.97
C ALA A 235 -12.17 19.78 -2.14
N PHE A 236 -11.24 19.96 -1.20
CA PHE A 236 -10.05 19.12 -1.12
C PHE A 236 -10.41 17.64 -0.94
N LEU A 237 -11.31 17.30 -0.01
CA LEU A 237 -11.68 15.90 0.26
C LEU A 237 -12.37 15.22 -0.94
N GLN A 238 -13.20 15.94 -1.68
CA GLN A 238 -13.82 15.46 -2.93
C GLN A 238 -12.77 15.19 -4.02
N THR A 239 -11.65 15.90 -4.01
CA THR A 239 -10.52 15.67 -4.91
C THR A 239 -9.62 14.53 -4.42
N ALA A 240 -9.41 14.44 -3.11
CA ALA A 240 -8.46 13.51 -2.49
C ALA A 240 -9.00 12.08 -2.30
N LEU A 241 -10.32 11.91 -2.26
CA LEU A 241 -10.99 10.65 -2.01
C LEU A 241 -11.96 10.31 -3.14
N ARG A 242 -12.19 9.01 -3.35
CA ARG A 242 -13.31 8.60 -4.20
C ARG A 242 -14.64 8.86 -3.48
N PRO A 243 -15.71 9.23 -4.20
CA PRO A 243 -16.99 9.58 -3.57
C PRO A 243 -17.53 8.54 -2.57
N PRO A 244 -17.53 7.21 -2.86
CA PRO A 244 -18.03 6.22 -1.90
C PRO A 244 -17.26 6.20 -0.58
N VAL A 245 -15.95 6.47 -0.61
CA VAL A 245 -15.12 6.53 0.61
C VAL A 245 -15.42 7.78 1.42
N LEU A 246 -15.60 8.92 0.76
CA LEU A 246 -15.96 10.18 1.43
C LEU A 246 -17.33 10.07 2.10
N GLU A 247 -18.32 9.50 1.41
CA GLU A 247 -19.65 9.29 2.00
C GLU A 247 -19.61 8.33 3.19
N TYR A 248 -18.84 7.24 3.09
CA TYR A 248 -18.62 6.34 4.22
C TYR A 248 -17.99 7.06 5.44
N ILE A 249 -16.97 7.90 5.21
CA ILE A 249 -16.32 8.68 6.27
C ILE A 249 -17.32 9.61 6.97
N LYS A 250 -18.19 10.28 6.22
CA LYS A 250 -19.23 11.17 6.77
C LYS A 250 -20.26 10.38 7.57
N GLN A 251 -20.79 9.30 7.00
CA GLN A 251 -21.81 8.45 7.61
C GLN A 251 -21.35 7.85 8.94
N HIS A 252 -20.09 7.44 9.02
CA HIS A 252 -19.52 6.83 10.23
C HIS A 252 -18.78 7.82 11.13
N HIS A 253 -18.87 9.13 10.84
CA HIS A 253 -18.23 10.20 11.63
C HIS A 253 -16.74 9.94 11.89
N LEU A 254 -16.00 9.50 10.86
CA LEU A 254 -14.58 9.18 10.99
C LEU A 254 -13.71 10.46 10.89
N TYR A 255 -12.51 10.41 11.49
CA TYR A 255 -11.55 11.53 11.47
C TYR A 255 -12.16 12.83 12.03
N ARG A 256 -11.89 13.98 11.39
CA ARG A 256 -12.40 15.29 11.80
C ARG A 256 -13.93 15.41 11.75
N PHE A 257 -14.64 14.55 11.01
CA PHE A 257 -16.10 14.52 11.00
C PHE A 257 -16.68 14.00 12.34
N GLY A 258 -15.92 13.22 13.11
CA GLY A 258 -16.29 12.78 14.45
C GLY A 258 -15.96 13.76 15.57
N GLU A 259 -15.13 14.77 15.31
CA GLU A 259 -14.84 15.82 16.29
C GLU A 259 -15.95 16.87 16.34
N GLN A 260 -16.63 17.13 15.22
CA GLN A 260 -17.74 18.08 15.13
C GLN A 260 -18.96 17.63 15.93
N THR A 261 -19.24 16.32 15.99
CA THR A 261 -20.36 15.75 16.77
C THR A 261 -20.11 15.72 18.28
N LYS A 262 -18.85 15.72 18.73
CA LYS A 262 -18.52 15.79 20.17
C LYS A 262 -18.72 17.18 20.76
N LYS A 263 -18.59 18.24 19.96
CA LYS A 263 -18.79 19.63 20.41
C LYS A 263 -20.27 20.04 20.54
N SER A 264 -21.19 19.30 19.94
CA SER A 264 -22.64 19.60 19.97
C SER A 264 -23.42 18.85 21.05
N ARG A 265 -22.76 18.03 21.88
CA ARG A 265 -23.45 17.26 22.92
C ARG A 265 -23.74 18.17 24.15
N PRO A 266 -25.02 18.42 24.50
CA PRO A 266 -25.36 19.29 25.62
C PRO A 266 -24.81 18.72 26.93
N LYS A 267 -24.30 19.62 27.79
CA LYS A 267 -23.77 19.26 29.10
C LYS A 267 -24.92 18.67 29.94
N PRO A 268 -24.74 17.52 30.61
CA PRO A 268 -25.77 16.99 31.49
C PRO A 268 -26.10 18.04 32.58
N PRO A 269 -27.37 18.16 32.98
CA PRO A 269 -27.77 19.11 34.01
C PRO A 269 -27.02 18.81 35.32
N PRO A 270 -26.68 19.85 36.10
CA PRO A 270 -26.03 19.65 37.40
C PRO A 270 -26.91 18.78 38.28
N THR A 271 -26.31 17.75 38.86
CA THR A 271 -26.94 16.90 39.86
C THR A 271 -27.06 17.74 41.14
N THR A 272 -28.30 18.09 41.49
CA THR A 272 -28.67 18.68 42.79
C THR A 272 -28.95 17.59 43.80
#